data_AF-A0A935IT78-F1
#
_entry.id   AF-A0A935IT78-F1
#
_cell.length_a   1.000
_cell.length_b   1.000
_cell.length_c   1.000
_cell.angle_alpha   90.00
_cell.angle_beta   90.00
_cell.angle_gamma   90.00
#
_symmetry.space_group_name_H-M   'P 1'
#
loop_
_entity.id
_entity.type
_entity.pdbx_description
1 polymer ?
#
loop_
_entity_poly.entity_id
_entity_poly.type
_entity_poly.pdbx_seq_one_letter_code
_entity_poly.pdbx_strand_id
1 'polypeptide(L)'
;MFKGLVFFSAILVLCKGSYSQSRIGTWEDHVGLNSAVSMAHFNGKIYCSNYSSVFAYDETDNSVEKINKIKGLSDVGIKFVRNNPNNNRLIIVYENSNMDIIKSDNSISNYPDLLERILAGKKM
;
A
#
# COMPACT_ATOMS: atom_id res chain seq x y z
N MET A 1 -6.46 -24.89 46.79
CA MET A 1 -6.26 -23.42 46.76
C MET A 1 -5.08 -22.99 45.87
N PHE A 2 -3.89 -23.59 46.00
CA PHE A 2 -2.70 -23.19 45.22
C PHE A 2 -2.78 -23.35 43.69
N LYS A 3 -3.44 -24.39 43.16
CA LYS A 3 -3.55 -24.63 41.71
C LYS A 3 -4.32 -23.52 40.96
N GLY A 4 -5.36 -22.97 41.58
CA GLY A 4 -6.12 -21.85 41.00
C GLY A 4 -5.32 -20.55 40.94
N LEU A 5 -4.46 -20.32 41.95
CA LEU A 5 -3.59 -19.15 42.01
C LEU A 5 -2.51 -19.19 40.91
N VAL A 6 -1.92 -20.36 40.67
CA VAL A 6 -0.93 -20.58 39.60
C VAL A 6 -1.56 -20.39 38.22
N PHE A 7 -2.78 -20.89 38.02
CA PHE A 7 -3.50 -20.74 36.75
C PHE A 7 -3.87 -19.26 36.46
N PHE A 8 -4.30 -18.53 37.49
CA PHE A 8 -4.61 -17.09 37.38
C PHE A 8 -3.35 -16.25 37.12
N SER A 9 -2.23 -16.61 37.77
CA SER A 9 -0.92 -15.98 37.52
C SER A 9 -0.43 -16.23 36.08
N ALA A 10 -0.63 -17.43 35.53
CA ALA A 10 -0.27 -17.74 34.15
C ALA A 10 -1.09 -16.92 33.13
N ILE A 11 -2.38 -16.72 33.38
CA ILE A 11 -3.26 -15.86 32.54
C ILE A 11 -2.80 -14.40 32.54
N LEU A 12 -2.41 -13.86 33.70
CA LEU A 12 -1.91 -12.48 33.81
C LEU A 12 -0.60 -12.25 33.05
N VAL A 13 0.26 -13.26 32.95
CA VAL A 13 1.51 -13.20 32.17
C VAL A 13 1.22 -13.21 30.67
N LEU A 14 0.23 -13.98 30.22
CA LEU A 14 -0.15 -14.05 28.80
C LEU A 14 -0.79 -12.75 28.28
N CYS A 15 -1.46 -11.97 29.13
CA CYS A 15 -2.09 -10.70 28.73
C CYS A 15 -1.09 -9.56 28.42
N LYS A 16 0.20 -9.67 28.80
CA LYS A 16 1.20 -8.60 28.60
C LYS A 16 1.63 -8.41 27.13
N GLY A 17 1.31 -9.36 26.24
CA GLY A 17 1.64 -9.27 24.81
C GLY A 17 0.60 -8.57 23.93
N SER A 18 -0.49 -8.07 24.52
CA SER A 18 -1.56 -7.42 23.73
C SER A 18 -1.24 -5.95 23.48
N TYR A 19 -0.81 -5.62 22.27
CA TYR A 19 -0.67 -4.25 21.78
C TYR A 19 -1.97 -3.84 21.07
N SER A 20 -2.73 -2.91 21.67
CA SER A 20 -4.02 -2.44 21.12
C SER A 20 -3.99 -1.00 20.62
N GLN A 21 -2.90 -0.27 20.83
CA GLN A 21 -2.81 1.15 20.49
C GLN A 21 -1.73 1.34 19.42
N SER A 22 -2.08 2.07 18.37
CA SER A 22 -1.11 2.56 17.39
C SER A 22 -0.07 3.39 18.11
N ARG A 23 1.21 3.20 17.76
CA ARG A 23 2.33 3.80 18.48
C ARG A 23 2.22 5.33 18.44
N ILE A 24 2.41 6.00 19.57
CA ILE A 24 2.40 7.47 19.61
C ILE A 24 3.40 8.02 18.57
N GLY A 25 2.93 8.89 17.69
CA GLY A 25 3.71 9.47 16.59
C GLY A 25 3.62 8.74 15.24
N THR A 26 2.83 7.67 15.12
CA THR A 26 2.56 7.04 13.82
C THR A 26 1.32 7.60 13.17
N TRP A 27 1.37 7.79 11.84
CA TRP A 27 0.20 8.10 11.03
C TRP A 27 -0.44 6.82 10.52
N GLU A 28 -1.75 6.67 10.73
CA GLU A 28 -2.57 5.61 10.15
C GLU A 28 -3.66 6.22 9.28
N ASP A 29 -4.01 5.52 8.22
CA ASP A 29 -5.00 5.96 7.24
C ASP A 29 -6.13 4.92 7.10
N HIS A 30 -7.37 5.38 7.26
CA HIS A 30 -8.60 4.60 7.18
C HIS A 30 -9.38 4.83 5.86
N VAL A 31 -8.69 4.95 4.73
CA VAL A 31 -9.35 4.95 3.41
C VAL A 31 -10.11 3.64 3.15
N GLY A 32 -11.36 3.77 2.72
CA GLY A 32 -12.24 2.66 2.34
C GLY A 32 -11.79 1.90 1.09
N LEU A 33 -12.08 0.60 1.07
CA LEU A 33 -11.74 -0.33 -0.02
C LEU A 33 -12.86 -0.50 -1.06
N ASN A 34 -13.93 0.28 -0.94
CA ASN A 34 -15.19 0.00 -1.65
C ASN A 34 -15.17 0.39 -3.14
N SER A 35 -14.03 0.84 -3.67
CA SER A 35 -13.89 1.18 -5.08
C SER A 35 -12.52 0.79 -5.62
N ALA A 36 -12.53 0.35 -6.87
CA ALA A 36 -11.34 0.04 -7.65
C ALA A 36 -11.39 0.86 -8.95
N VAL A 37 -10.33 1.63 -9.19
CA VAL A 37 -10.14 2.45 -10.40
C VAL A 37 -9.39 1.66 -11.46
N SER A 38 -8.42 0.84 -11.05
CA SER A 38 -7.59 0.07 -11.99
C SER A 38 -7.00 -1.17 -11.33
N MET A 39 -6.66 -2.17 -12.15
CA MET A 39 -6.02 -3.40 -11.71
C MET A 39 -4.92 -3.84 -12.69
N ALA A 40 -3.85 -4.47 -12.19
CA ALA A 40 -2.80 -5.09 -12.98
C ALA A 40 -2.16 -6.27 -12.23
N HIS A 41 -1.77 -7.31 -12.97
CA HIS A 41 -1.02 -8.45 -12.42
C HIS A 41 0.49 -8.21 -12.57
N PHE A 42 1.27 -8.43 -11.51
CA PHE A 42 2.72 -8.22 -11.49
C PHE A 42 3.39 -9.11 -10.44
N ASN A 43 4.40 -9.89 -10.85
CA ASN A 43 5.20 -10.76 -9.96
C ASN A 43 4.37 -11.66 -9.01
N GLY A 44 3.28 -12.27 -9.51
CA GLY A 44 2.44 -13.18 -8.71
C GLY A 44 1.50 -12.47 -7.73
N LYS A 45 1.37 -11.15 -7.85
CA LYS A 45 0.43 -10.33 -7.08
C LYS A 45 -0.53 -9.59 -8.00
N ILE A 46 -1.76 -9.43 -7.54
CA ILE A 46 -2.76 -8.56 -8.16
C ILE A 46 -2.70 -7.20 -7.47
N TYR A 47 -2.32 -6.18 -8.25
CA TYR A 47 -2.34 -4.79 -7.79
C TYR A 47 -3.65 -4.14 -8.20
N CYS A 48 -4.45 -3.73 -7.23
CA CYS A 48 -5.70 -3.01 -7.41
C CYS A 48 -5.59 -1.61 -6.80
N SER A 49 -5.94 -0.56 -7.53
CA SER A 49 -5.86 0.82 -7.03
C SER A 49 -7.24 1.42 -6.82
N ASN A 50 -7.39 2.23 -5.78
CA ASN A 50 -8.46 3.22 -5.67
C ASN A 50 -7.88 4.63 -5.93
N TYR A 51 -8.61 5.70 -5.60
CA TYR A 51 -8.14 7.06 -5.83
C TYR A 51 -6.87 7.43 -5.02
N SER A 52 -6.65 6.85 -3.84
CA SER A 52 -5.60 7.29 -2.91
C SER A 52 -4.60 6.20 -2.50
N SER A 53 -4.79 4.96 -2.92
CA SER A 53 -4.02 3.79 -2.48
C SER A 53 -3.99 2.69 -3.53
N VAL A 54 -2.94 1.87 -3.47
CA VAL A 54 -2.82 0.60 -4.19
C VAL A 54 -2.82 -0.54 -3.18
N PHE A 55 -3.51 -1.62 -3.51
CA PHE A 55 -3.58 -2.86 -2.74
C PHE A 55 -2.91 -3.95 -3.55
N ALA A 56 -1.91 -4.60 -2.99
CA ALA A 56 -1.28 -5.77 -3.57
C ALA A 56 -1.84 -7.01 -2.86
N TYR A 57 -2.59 -7.82 -3.60
CA TYR A 57 -3.07 -9.11 -3.15
C TYR A 57 -2.12 -10.20 -3.64
N ASP A 58 -1.56 -10.97 -2.73
CA ASP A 58 -0.69 -12.10 -3.05
C ASP A 58 -1.54 -13.36 -3.25
N GLU A 59 -1.45 -13.94 -4.45
CA GLU A 59 -2.27 -15.10 -4.82
C GLU A 59 -1.83 -16.39 -4.11
N THR A 60 -0.63 -16.42 -3.53
CA THR A 60 -0.06 -17.62 -2.90
C THR A 60 -0.52 -17.81 -1.46
N ASP A 61 -0.60 -16.74 -0.68
CA ASP A 61 -0.95 -16.78 0.74
C ASP A 61 -2.22 -15.99 1.09
N ASN A 62 -2.87 -15.37 0.09
CA ASN A 62 -4.05 -14.52 0.23
C ASN A 62 -3.83 -13.27 1.10
N SER A 63 -2.59 -12.84 1.31
CA SER A 63 -2.28 -11.62 2.04
C SER A 63 -2.60 -10.38 1.21
N VAL A 64 -2.97 -9.29 1.90
CA VAL A 64 -3.25 -8.00 1.27
C VAL A 64 -2.33 -6.95 1.89
N GLU A 65 -1.54 -6.30 1.05
CA GLU A 65 -0.69 -5.18 1.42
C GLU A 65 -1.27 -3.87 0.86
N LYS A 66 -1.55 -2.91 1.75
CA LYS A 66 -1.92 -1.54 1.36
C LYS A 66 -0.66 -0.69 1.19
N ILE A 67 -0.51 -0.07 0.02
CA ILE A 67 0.52 0.88 -0.37
C ILE A 67 -0.16 2.23 -0.60
N ASN A 68 0.21 3.26 0.16
CA ASN A 68 -0.36 4.61 0.07
C ASN A 68 0.75 5.65 0.23
N LYS A 69 0.38 6.94 0.29
CA LYS A 69 1.36 8.02 0.42
C LYS A 69 2.26 7.90 1.66
N ILE A 70 1.71 7.40 2.77
CA ILE A 70 2.47 7.17 4.01
C ILE A 70 3.49 6.03 3.83
N LYS A 71 3.14 5.02 3.01
CA LYS A 71 3.93 3.81 2.77
C LYS A 71 4.75 3.84 1.48
N GLY A 72 4.98 5.02 0.90
CA GLY A 72 5.96 5.21 -0.17
C GLY A 72 5.42 5.69 -1.51
N LEU A 73 4.09 5.80 -1.70
CA LEU A 73 3.57 6.52 -2.87
C LEU A 73 3.90 8.02 -2.76
N SER A 74 4.14 8.65 -3.90
CA SER A 74 4.51 10.07 -3.95
C SER A 74 3.29 10.99 -3.94
N ASP A 75 2.13 10.49 -4.37
CA ASP A 75 0.94 11.32 -4.55
C ASP A 75 -0.40 10.61 -4.28
N VAL A 76 -1.48 11.37 -4.43
CA VAL A 76 -2.87 10.90 -4.42
C VAL A 76 -3.53 11.23 -5.77
N GLY A 77 -4.68 10.64 -6.04
CA GLY A 77 -5.36 10.77 -7.33
C GLY A 77 -4.79 9.80 -8.36
N ILE A 78 -4.75 8.51 -8.00
CA ILE A 78 -4.30 7.46 -8.91
C ILE A 78 -5.32 7.31 -10.03
N LYS A 79 -4.86 7.51 -11.27
CA LYS A 79 -5.66 7.38 -12.48
C LYS A 79 -5.68 5.94 -12.99
N PHE A 80 -4.54 5.27 -13.02
CA PHE A 80 -4.45 3.85 -13.36
C PHE A 80 -3.13 3.22 -12.91
N VAL A 81 -3.14 1.88 -12.87
CA VAL A 81 -1.96 1.04 -12.61
C VAL A 81 -1.80 0.07 -13.76
N ARG A 82 -0.57 -0.09 -14.28
CA ARG A 82 -0.25 -0.97 -15.41
C ARG A 82 1.09 -1.67 -15.21
N ASN A 83 1.15 -2.94 -15.59
CA ASN A 83 2.41 -3.67 -15.70
C ASN A 83 3.05 -3.37 -17.07
N ASN A 84 4.36 -3.09 -17.05
CA ASN A 84 5.20 -3.12 -18.22
C ASN A 84 6.03 -4.43 -18.21
N PRO A 85 5.67 -5.42 -19.05
CA PRO A 85 6.34 -6.72 -19.06
C PRO A 85 7.78 -6.64 -19.61
N ASN A 86 8.10 -5.64 -20.44
CA ASN A 86 9.40 -5.56 -21.11
C ASN A 86 10.55 -5.25 -20.16
N ASN A 87 10.28 -4.49 -19.10
CA ASN A 87 11.28 -4.10 -18.11
C ASN A 87 10.95 -4.59 -16.71
N ASN A 88 9.93 -5.46 -16.58
CA ASN A 88 9.40 -5.98 -15.33
C ASN A 88 9.18 -4.87 -14.29
N ARG A 89 8.30 -3.92 -14.62
CA ARG A 89 7.92 -2.79 -13.76
C ARG A 89 6.42 -2.66 -13.64
N LEU A 90 5.94 -2.28 -12.47
CA LEU A 90 4.57 -1.80 -12.30
C LEU A 90 4.59 -0.28 -12.27
N ILE A 91 3.73 0.35 -13.07
CA ILE A 91 3.63 1.79 -13.22
C ILE A 91 2.32 2.24 -12.59
N ILE A 92 2.40 3.24 -11.71
CA ILE A 92 1.27 3.92 -11.07
C ILE A 92 1.25 5.34 -11.62
N VAL A 93 0.16 5.72 -12.28
CA VAL A 93 0.02 7.04 -12.91
C VAL A 93 -1.05 7.83 -12.17
N TYR A 94 -0.71 9.07 -11.82
CA TYR A 94 -1.59 10.01 -11.15
C TYR A 94 -2.29 10.95 -12.15
N GLU A 95 -3.41 11.56 -11.75
CA GLU A 95 -4.16 12.52 -12.56
C GLU A 95 -3.28 13.71 -12.98
N ASN A 96 -2.44 14.22 -12.07
CA ASN A 96 -1.53 15.32 -12.34
C ASN A 96 -0.31 14.95 -13.23
N SER A 97 -0.31 13.75 -13.83
CA SER A 97 0.78 13.22 -14.66
C SER A 97 2.09 12.92 -13.92
N ASN A 98 2.07 12.92 -12.58
CA ASN A 98 3.12 12.29 -11.81
C ASN A 98 3.06 10.77 -12.00
N MET A 99 4.18 10.08 -11.76
CA MET A 99 4.24 8.63 -11.86
C MET A 99 5.14 8.04 -10.77
N ASP A 100 4.70 6.92 -10.20
CA ASP A 100 5.55 6.05 -9.41
C ASP A 100 5.77 4.74 -10.14
N ILE A 101 6.98 4.18 -9.98
CA ILE A 101 7.34 2.89 -10.56
C ILE A 101 7.74 1.95 -9.42
N ILE A 102 7.05 0.81 -9.33
CA ILE A 102 7.44 -0.31 -8.48
C ILE A 102 8.31 -1.26 -9.31
N LYS A 103 9.51 -1.52 -8.80
CA LYS A 103 10.48 -2.43 -9.42
C LYS A 103 10.29 -3.87 -8.90
N SER A 104 11.01 -4.81 -9.48
CA SER A 104 10.94 -6.23 -9.13
C SER A 104 11.37 -6.54 -7.69
N ASP A 105 12.14 -5.66 -7.07
CA ASP A 105 12.57 -5.73 -5.66
C ASP A 105 11.59 -5.03 -4.70
N ASN A 106 10.39 -4.68 -5.18
CA ASN A 106 9.37 -3.90 -4.49
C ASN A 106 9.79 -2.46 -4.11
N SER A 107 10.93 -1.96 -4.59
CA SER A 107 11.28 -0.55 -4.39
C SER A 107 10.39 0.36 -5.22
N ILE A 108 9.96 1.46 -4.61
CA ILE A 108 9.14 2.50 -5.25
C ILE A 108 10.05 3.68 -5.58
N SER A 109 9.95 4.20 -6.81
CA SER A 109 10.69 5.39 -7.25
C SER A 109 9.76 6.34 -7.98
N ASN A 110 9.85 7.63 -7.66
CA ASN A 110 9.07 8.69 -8.27
C ASN A 110 9.71 9.22 -9.56
N TYR A 111 8.88 9.57 -10.54
CA TYR A 111 9.27 10.18 -11.81
C TYR A 111 8.34 11.37 -12.12
N PRO A 112 8.65 12.57 -11.59
CA PRO A 112 7.81 13.76 -11.70
C PRO A 112 8.02 14.56 -13.00
N ASP A 113 8.84 14.09 -13.93
CA ASP A 113 9.26 14.84 -15.13
C ASP A 113 8.09 15.46 -15.91
N LEU A 114 7.00 14.71 -16.09
CA LEU A 114 5.82 15.19 -16.80
C LEU A 114 4.93 16.10 -15.94
N LEU A 115 4.92 15.89 -14.62
CA LEU A 115 4.30 16.79 -13.65
C LEU A 115 5.01 18.15 -13.66
N GLU A 116 6.33 18.20 -13.76
CA GLU A 116 7.11 19.45 -13.71
C GLU A 116 7.18 20.18 -15.05
N ARG A 117 7.00 19.46 -16.17
CA ARG A 117 7.08 20.06 -17.49
C ARG A 117 5.96 21.07 -17.75
N ILE A 118 6.32 22.27 -18.19
CA ILE A 118 5.36 23.28 -18.67
C ILE A 118 4.94 22.87 -20.08
N LEU A 119 3.65 22.57 -20.26
CA LEU A 119 3.08 22.15 -21.54
C LEU A 119 1.94 23.10 -21.91
N ALA A 120 1.85 23.43 -23.19
CA ALA A 120 0.69 24.10 -23.76
C ALA A 120 -0.44 23.07 -23.93
N GLY A 121 -1.30 22.94 -22.92
CA GLY A 121 -2.43 22.00 -22.93
C GLY A 121 -2.79 21.50 -21.52
N LYS A 122 -3.96 20.87 -21.39
CA LYS A 122 -4.34 20.21 -20.14
C LYS A 122 -3.46 18.96 -19.95
N LYS A 123 -2.85 18.83 -18.76
CA LYS A 123 -2.28 17.55 -18.31
C LYS A 123 -3.40 16.52 -18.13
N MET A 124 -3.04 15.26 -17.89
CA MET A 124 -3.97 14.12 -17.91
C MET A 124 -5.21 14.28 -17.03
#